data_AF-A0ABD6PYC2-F1
#
_entry.id   AF-A0ABD6PYC2-F1
#
_cell.length_a   1.000
_cell.length_b   1.000
_cell.length_c   1.000
_cell.angle_alpha   90.00
_cell.angle_beta   90.00
_cell.angle_gamma   90.00
#
_symmetry.space_group_name_H-M   'P 1'
#
loop_
_entity.id
_entity.type
_entity.pdbx_description
1 polymer ?
#
loop_
_entity_poly.entity_id
_entity_poly.type
_entity_poly.pdbx_seq_one_letter_code
_entity_poly.pdbx_strand_id
1 'polypeptide(L)'
;MHYLYDDVARLLLHVPSLRLNRPASAQSLLTDVVEAGAELAHMLRDYPRVRYAPLDFHYVCRQSLSALNDALLADLTRHFGWRGRHWAALLAALSGDARYLPHLEAARHDAAVSWVTALAEAALNPAAALAASPCCQLIVRLREQLAPLPRVAVRLRANPSAEEWAATAAAVRAAYRNGDVDAARAIARRLDVW
;
A
#
# COMPACT_ATOMS: atom_id res chain seq x y z
N MET A 1 12.94 -7.88 3.04
CA MET A 1 11.59 -7.52 3.52
C MET A 1 11.70 -6.93 4.91
N HIS A 2 11.18 -5.72 5.10
CA HIS A 2 11.24 -4.95 6.34
C HIS A 2 10.06 -5.21 7.25
N TYR A 3 8.89 -5.51 6.67
CA TYR A 3 7.67 -5.87 7.39
C TYR A 3 7.33 -7.36 7.20
N LEU A 4 6.49 -7.91 8.09
CA LEU A 4 5.95 -9.25 7.89
C LEU A 4 5.13 -9.31 6.60
N TYR A 5 5.32 -10.39 5.83
CA TYR A 5 4.68 -10.58 4.53
C TYR A 5 3.17 -10.41 4.60
N ASP A 6 2.51 -11.06 5.57
CA ASP A 6 1.06 -11.05 5.72
C ASP A 6 0.50 -9.65 6.01
N ASP A 7 1.23 -8.84 6.79
CA ASP A 7 0.78 -7.49 7.13
C ASP A 7 0.78 -6.60 5.87
N VAL A 8 1.79 -6.72 5.00
CA VAL A 8 1.85 -6.00 3.72
C VAL A 8 0.88 -6.62 2.70
N ALA A 9 0.72 -7.94 2.66
CA ALA A 9 -0.21 -8.64 1.77
C ALA A 9 -1.65 -8.20 2.02
N ARG A 10 -2.04 -7.99 3.28
CA ARG A 10 -3.37 -7.47 3.65
C ARG A 10 -3.66 -6.09 3.06
N LEU A 11 -2.66 -5.23 2.91
CA LEU A 11 -2.84 -3.91 2.25
C LEU A 11 -3.18 -4.05 0.76
N LEU A 12 -2.79 -5.17 0.14
CA LEU A 12 -3.03 -5.42 -1.29
C LEU A 12 -4.36 -6.11 -1.57
N LEU A 13 -5.03 -6.70 -0.57
CA LEU A 13 -6.24 -7.52 -0.77
C LEU A 13 -7.40 -6.75 -1.43
N HIS A 14 -7.53 -5.46 -1.13
CA HIS A 14 -8.63 -4.62 -1.62
C HIS A 14 -8.18 -3.64 -2.72
N VAL A 15 -6.97 -3.79 -3.25
CA VAL A 15 -6.47 -2.94 -4.32
C VAL A 15 -7.04 -3.44 -5.65
N PRO A 16 -7.77 -2.61 -6.42
CA PRO A 16 -8.33 -2.98 -7.71
C PRO A 16 -7.26 -2.94 -8.82
N SER A 17 -6.11 -3.61 -8.61
CA SER A 17 -4.93 -3.53 -9.49
C SER A 17 -5.26 -3.85 -10.94
N LEU A 18 -6.19 -4.78 -11.20
CA LEU A 18 -6.61 -5.13 -12.57
C LEU A 18 -7.33 -3.98 -13.28
N ARG A 19 -8.22 -3.26 -12.59
CA ARG A 19 -8.91 -2.09 -13.17
C ARG A 19 -7.94 -0.93 -13.39
N LEU A 20 -6.95 -0.78 -12.51
CA LEU A 20 -5.95 0.29 -12.62
C LEU A 20 -4.81 0.00 -13.62
N ASN A 21 -4.71 -1.23 -14.14
CA ASN A 21 -3.58 -1.66 -14.96
C ASN A 21 -3.60 -1.10 -16.40
N ARG A 22 -4.77 -0.68 -16.90
CA ARG A 22 -4.90 -0.14 -18.26
C ARG A 22 -5.49 1.27 -18.23
N PRO A 23 -5.09 2.18 -19.14
CA PRO A 23 -5.55 3.56 -19.12
C PRO A 23 -7.07 3.73 -19.10
N ALA A 24 -7.80 3.07 -20.02
CA ALA A 24 -9.25 3.24 -20.12
C ALA A 24 -10.02 2.75 -18.88
N SER A 25 -9.65 1.57 -18.35
CA SER A 25 -10.28 1.02 -17.15
C SER A 25 -9.89 1.79 -15.89
N ALA A 26 -8.66 2.31 -15.83
CA ALA A 26 -8.17 3.14 -14.74
C ALA A 26 -8.91 4.47 -14.74
N GLN A 27 -9.09 5.09 -15.91
CA GLN A 27 -9.84 6.34 -16.04
C GLN A 27 -11.27 6.16 -15.54
N SER A 28 -12.00 5.14 -16.02
CA SER A 28 -13.37 4.86 -15.55
C SER A 28 -13.41 4.67 -14.04
N LEU A 29 -12.56 3.81 -13.47
CA LEU A 29 -12.53 3.59 -12.03
C LEU A 29 -12.23 4.89 -11.26
N LEU A 30 -11.24 5.64 -11.69
CA LEU A 30 -10.83 6.87 -11.00
C LEU A 30 -11.89 7.96 -11.12
N THR A 31 -12.61 8.04 -12.24
CA THR A 31 -13.78 8.91 -12.40
C THR A 31 -14.85 8.53 -11.37
N ASP A 32 -15.27 7.26 -11.34
CA ASP A 32 -16.29 6.77 -10.40
C ASP A 32 -15.91 7.10 -8.94
N VAL A 33 -14.63 6.88 -8.58
CA VAL A 33 -14.09 7.15 -7.24
C VAL A 33 -14.12 8.65 -6.93
N VAL A 34 -13.62 9.48 -7.83
CA VAL A 34 -13.53 10.93 -7.58
C VAL A 34 -14.93 11.54 -7.49
N GLU A 35 -15.87 11.10 -8.33
CA GLU A 35 -17.27 11.53 -8.28
C GLU A 35 -17.94 11.11 -6.96
N ALA A 36 -17.80 9.85 -6.55
CA ALA A 36 -18.31 9.37 -5.26
C ALA A 36 -17.71 10.14 -4.07
N GLY A 37 -16.40 10.44 -4.12
CA GLY A 37 -15.73 11.24 -3.09
C GLY A 37 -16.24 12.68 -3.00
N ALA A 38 -16.64 13.27 -4.13
CA ALA A 38 -17.21 14.61 -4.17
C ALA A 38 -18.67 14.63 -3.66
N GLU A 39 -19.49 13.70 -4.13
CA GLU A 39 -20.90 13.56 -3.72
C GLU A 39 -21.02 13.26 -2.22
N LEU A 40 -20.17 12.34 -1.73
CA LEU A 40 -20.21 11.83 -0.36
C LEU A 40 -19.15 12.47 0.53
N ALA A 41 -18.65 13.66 0.18
CA ALA A 41 -17.61 14.37 0.94
C ALA A 41 -17.98 14.55 2.42
N HIS A 42 -19.27 14.72 2.73
CA HIS A 42 -19.75 14.80 4.10
C HIS A 42 -19.51 13.51 4.90
N MET A 43 -19.80 12.34 4.31
CA MET A 43 -19.51 11.03 4.92
C MET A 43 -18.01 10.78 5.01
N LEU A 44 -17.25 11.19 4.00
CA LEU A 44 -15.81 10.97 3.94
C LEU A 44 -15.09 11.69 5.09
N ARG A 45 -15.57 12.86 5.52
CA ARG A 45 -15.03 13.60 6.69
C ARG A 45 -15.19 12.87 8.02
N ASP A 46 -16.18 11.99 8.15
CA ASP A 46 -16.42 11.22 9.37
C ASP A 46 -15.52 9.98 9.49
N TYR A 47 -14.71 9.70 8.47
CA TYR A 47 -13.67 8.67 8.54
C TYR A 47 -12.63 9.03 9.62
N PRO A 48 -12.22 8.10 10.52
CA PRO A 48 -12.45 6.66 10.47
C PRO A 48 -13.63 6.14 11.30
N ARG A 49 -14.45 7.02 11.88
CA ARG A 49 -15.55 6.63 12.78
C ARG A 49 -16.69 5.98 12.02
N VAL A 50 -16.97 6.48 10.82
CA VAL A 50 -17.98 5.95 9.90
C VAL A 50 -17.28 5.43 8.65
N ARG A 51 -17.76 4.29 8.15
CA ARG A 51 -17.38 3.73 6.86
C ARG A 51 -18.62 3.51 6.02
N TYR A 52 -18.52 3.86 4.75
CA TYR A 52 -19.57 3.68 3.77
C TYR A 52 -19.00 3.05 2.51
N ALA A 53 -19.59 1.95 2.05
CA ALA A 53 -19.01 1.07 1.03
C ALA A 53 -18.64 1.78 -0.29
N PRO A 54 -19.40 2.76 -0.81
CA PRO A 54 -18.99 3.52 -2.00
C PRO A 54 -17.65 4.26 -1.88
N LEU A 55 -17.17 4.51 -0.65
CA LEU A 55 -15.91 5.19 -0.36
C LEU A 55 -14.79 4.22 0.06
N ASP A 56 -14.99 2.91 -0.09
CA ASP A 56 -14.01 1.91 0.37
C ASP A 56 -12.62 2.10 -0.24
N PHE A 57 -12.55 2.53 -1.50
CA PHE A 57 -11.26 2.80 -2.12
C PHE A 57 -10.53 4.00 -1.50
N HIS A 58 -11.24 5.06 -1.09
CA HIS A 58 -10.63 6.17 -0.33
C HIS A 58 -10.03 5.68 0.99
N TYR A 59 -10.73 4.78 1.68
CA TYR A 59 -10.24 4.22 2.95
C TYR A 59 -8.98 3.35 2.73
N VAL A 60 -8.96 2.52 1.68
CA VAL A 60 -7.78 1.71 1.31
C VAL A 60 -6.58 2.59 0.96
N CYS A 61 -6.79 3.63 0.15
CA CYS A 61 -5.76 4.62 -0.17
C CYS A 61 -5.28 5.31 1.11
N ARG A 62 -6.19 5.77 1.98
CA ARG A 62 -5.82 6.49 3.21
C ARG A 62 -5.07 5.63 4.21
N GLN A 63 -5.47 4.37 4.39
CA GLN A 63 -4.75 3.40 5.22
C GLN A 63 -3.34 3.20 4.70
N SER A 64 -3.20 2.89 3.41
CA SER A 64 -1.89 2.67 2.78
C SER A 64 -1.00 3.91 2.86
N LEU A 65 -1.55 5.11 2.64
CA LEU A 65 -0.82 6.38 2.81
C LEU A 65 -0.42 6.66 4.26
N SER A 66 -1.21 6.22 5.23
CA SER A 66 -0.87 6.38 6.66
C SER A 66 0.31 5.52 7.07
N ALA A 67 0.51 4.38 6.39
CA ALA A 67 1.63 3.47 6.57
C ALA A 67 2.82 3.77 5.63
N LEU A 68 2.68 4.71 4.70
CA LEU A 68 3.64 4.93 3.62
C LEU A 68 4.98 5.46 4.14
N ASN A 69 6.04 4.73 3.84
CA ASN A 69 7.43 5.10 4.06
C ASN A 69 8.34 4.34 3.06
N ASP A 70 9.63 4.65 3.08
CA ASP A 70 10.61 4.01 2.20
C ASP A 70 10.69 2.49 2.38
N ALA A 71 10.54 1.98 3.61
CA ALA A 71 10.58 0.55 3.90
C ALA A 71 9.39 -0.19 3.25
N LEU A 72 8.18 0.38 3.32
CA LEU A 72 6.99 -0.19 2.70
C LEU A 72 7.09 -0.18 1.19
N LEU A 73 7.57 0.92 0.58
CA LEU A 73 7.77 0.97 -0.88
C LEU A 73 8.83 -0.02 -1.34
N ALA A 74 9.94 -0.15 -0.61
CA ALA A 74 10.96 -1.16 -0.91
C ALA A 74 10.38 -2.57 -0.83
N ASP A 75 9.53 -2.86 0.15
CA ASP A 75 8.88 -4.18 0.27
C ASP A 75 7.90 -4.44 -0.89
N LEU A 76 7.01 -3.48 -1.17
CA LEU A 76 6.02 -3.58 -2.25
C LEU A 76 6.68 -3.80 -3.62
N THR A 77 7.74 -3.06 -3.92
CA THR A 77 8.40 -3.09 -5.24
C THR A 77 9.25 -4.35 -5.46
N ARG A 78 9.81 -4.93 -4.38
CA ARG A 78 10.72 -6.09 -4.45
C ARG A 78 10.04 -7.44 -4.23
N HIS A 79 9.01 -7.51 -3.40
CA HIS A 79 8.50 -8.80 -2.88
C HIS A 79 7.07 -9.14 -3.30
N PHE A 80 6.29 -8.19 -3.85
CA PHE A 80 4.86 -8.38 -4.15
C PHE A 80 4.56 -8.38 -5.67
N GLY A 81 5.58 -8.63 -6.48
CA GLY A 81 5.46 -8.73 -7.93
C GLY A 81 4.88 -7.47 -8.59
N TRP A 82 4.21 -7.65 -9.73
CA TRP A 82 3.64 -6.53 -10.48
C TRP A 82 2.54 -5.80 -9.72
N ARG A 83 1.73 -6.50 -8.90
CA ARG A 83 0.67 -5.88 -8.08
C ARG A 83 1.26 -4.93 -7.03
N GLY A 84 2.33 -5.35 -6.37
CA GLY A 84 3.06 -4.53 -5.40
C GLY A 84 3.68 -3.29 -6.04
N ARG A 85 4.40 -3.47 -7.17
CA ARG A 85 4.95 -2.34 -7.95
C ARG A 85 3.87 -1.38 -8.41
N HIS A 86 2.74 -1.90 -8.88
CA HIS A 86 1.61 -1.11 -9.34
C HIS A 86 1.02 -0.27 -8.19
N TRP A 87 0.78 -0.90 -7.03
CA TRP A 87 0.30 -0.19 -5.85
C TRP A 87 1.31 0.83 -5.32
N ALA A 88 2.60 0.50 -5.30
CA ALA A 88 3.67 1.42 -4.92
C ALA A 88 3.69 2.69 -5.79
N ALA A 89 3.54 2.53 -7.12
CA ALA A 89 3.47 3.66 -8.04
C ALA A 89 2.25 4.54 -7.75
N LEU A 90 1.08 3.95 -7.56
CA LEU A 90 -0.11 4.72 -7.21
C LEU A 90 0.02 5.41 -5.84
N LEU A 91 0.62 4.77 -4.84
CA LEU A 91 0.85 5.40 -3.53
C LEU A 91 1.85 6.56 -3.62
N ALA A 92 2.93 6.43 -4.40
CA ALA A 92 3.85 7.52 -4.67
C ALA A 92 3.09 8.70 -5.32
N ALA A 93 2.28 8.40 -6.34
CA ALA A 93 1.42 9.39 -6.98
C ALA A 93 0.45 10.04 -5.98
N LEU A 94 -0.27 9.28 -5.17
CA LEU A 94 -1.24 9.82 -4.23
C LEU A 94 -0.59 10.56 -3.05
N SER A 95 0.66 10.25 -2.71
CA SER A 95 1.37 10.96 -1.64
C SER A 95 1.72 12.40 -1.99
N GLY A 96 1.91 12.70 -3.28
CA GLY A 96 2.42 14.00 -3.73
C GLY A 96 3.90 14.24 -3.43
N ASP A 97 4.63 13.23 -2.96
CA ASP A 97 6.02 13.35 -2.52
C ASP A 97 6.99 12.69 -3.51
N ALA A 98 7.75 13.52 -4.21
CA ALA A 98 8.72 13.09 -5.22
C ALA A 98 9.87 12.24 -4.65
N ARG A 99 10.10 12.24 -3.33
CA ARG A 99 11.14 11.42 -2.69
C ARG A 99 10.95 9.92 -2.94
N TYR A 100 9.73 9.51 -3.28
CA TYR A 100 9.38 8.11 -3.50
C TYR A 100 9.62 7.61 -4.92
N LEU A 101 9.85 8.51 -5.89
CA LEU A 101 10.11 8.13 -7.28
C LEU A 101 11.31 7.18 -7.47
N PRO A 102 12.44 7.33 -6.76
CA PRO A 102 13.56 6.41 -6.88
C PRO A 102 13.23 4.94 -6.58
N HIS A 103 12.20 4.65 -5.76
CA HIS A 103 11.76 3.26 -5.51
C HIS A 103 11.10 2.62 -6.73
N LEU A 104 10.60 3.43 -7.68
CA LEU A 104 9.93 2.96 -8.89
C LEU A 104 10.88 2.78 -10.07
N GLU A 105 12.15 3.18 -9.94
CA GLU A 105 13.11 3.19 -11.05
C GLU A 105 13.29 1.78 -11.65
N ALA A 106 13.42 0.76 -10.79
CA ALA A 106 13.53 -0.63 -11.23
C ALA A 106 12.25 -1.14 -11.94
N ALA A 107 11.10 -0.50 -11.70
CA ALA A 107 9.82 -0.84 -12.30
C ALA A 107 9.58 -0.11 -13.64
N ARG A 108 10.36 0.93 -13.98
CA ARG A 108 10.13 1.75 -15.17
C ARG A 108 10.14 0.94 -16.48
N HIS A 109 10.97 -0.11 -16.54
CA HIS A 109 11.12 -0.96 -17.73
C HIS A 109 10.21 -2.19 -17.74
N ASP A 110 9.45 -2.44 -16.67
CA ASP A 110 8.51 -3.56 -16.61
C ASP A 110 7.21 -3.17 -17.34
N ALA A 111 6.95 -3.81 -18.48
CA ALA A 111 5.79 -3.53 -19.32
C ALA A 111 4.45 -3.71 -18.58
N ALA A 112 4.40 -4.52 -17.51
CA ALA A 112 3.19 -4.72 -16.72
C ALA A 112 2.87 -3.52 -15.81
N VAL A 113 3.82 -2.62 -15.54
CA VAL A 113 3.65 -1.49 -14.61
C VAL A 113 4.15 -0.15 -15.15
N SER A 114 4.77 -0.13 -16.33
CA SER A 114 5.33 1.07 -16.96
C SER A 114 4.32 2.21 -17.09
N TRP A 115 3.07 1.89 -17.46
CA TRP A 115 1.96 2.84 -17.52
C TRP A 115 1.73 3.56 -16.19
N VAL A 116 1.61 2.82 -15.08
CA VAL A 116 1.28 3.42 -13.79
C VAL A 116 2.48 4.14 -13.17
N THR A 117 3.70 3.67 -13.45
CA THR A 117 4.94 4.36 -13.07
C THR A 117 5.04 5.71 -13.78
N ALA A 118 4.80 5.75 -15.09
CA ALA A 118 4.79 7.00 -15.86
C ALA A 118 3.67 7.95 -15.41
N LEU A 119 2.52 7.40 -15.00
CA LEU A 119 1.43 8.17 -14.42
C LEU A 119 1.80 8.77 -13.06
N ALA A 120 2.52 8.02 -12.21
CA ALA A 120 3.01 8.50 -10.93
C ALA A 120 4.04 9.63 -11.10
N GLU A 121 4.99 9.47 -12.03
CA GLU A 121 5.92 10.53 -12.41
C GLU A 121 5.18 11.78 -12.89
N ALA A 122 4.16 11.62 -13.72
CA ALA A 122 3.36 12.73 -14.22
C ALA A 122 2.53 13.45 -13.16
N ALA A 123 2.02 12.72 -12.16
CA ALA A 123 1.30 13.31 -11.03
C ALA A 123 2.21 14.11 -10.08
N LEU A 124 3.54 13.99 -10.24
CA LEU A 124 4.57 14.64 -9.43
C LEU A 124 5.40 15.65 -10.23
N ASN A 125 5.36 15.61 -11.55
CA ASN A 125 6.08 16.49 -12.45
C ASN A 125 5.15 17.05 -13.55
N PRO A 126 4.76 18.34 -13.47
CA PRO A 126 3.90 18.99 -14.47
C PRO A 126 4.45 18.98 -15.90
N ALA A 127 5.77 18.82 -16.08
CA ALA A 127 6.42 18.77 -17.38
C ALA A 127 6.42 17.36 -18.02
N ALA A 128 5.96 16.32 -17.32
CA ALA A 128 5.95 14.97 -17.84
C ALA A 128 4.89 14.77 -18.95
N ALA A 129 5.14 13.84 -19.86
CA ALA A 129 4.27 13.60 -21.02
C ALA A 129 2.81 13.26 -20.66
N LEU A 130 2.59 12.55 -19.55
CA LEU A 130 1.25 12.19 -19.08
C LEU A 130 0.62 13.22 -18.14
N ALA A 131 1.27 14.36 -17.87
CA ALA A 131 0.77 15.35 -16.91
C ALA A 131 -0.61 15.90 -17.31
N ALA A 132 -0.85 16.07 -18.61
CA ALA A 132 -2.12 16.51 -19.16
C ALA A 132 -3.18 15.39 -19.29
N SER A 133 -2.85 14.13 -18.99
CA SER A 133 -3.78 13.02 -19.16
C SER A 133 -4.95 13.10 -18.16
N PRO A 134 -6.17 12.64 -18.53
CA PRO A 134 -7.31 12.62 -17.62
C PRO A 134 -7.04 11.83 -16.34
N CYS A 135 -6.31 10.70 -16.44
CA CYS A 135 -5.94 9.90 -15.28
C CYS A 135 -5.04 10.66 -14.30
N CYS A 136 -4.11 11.47 -14.79
CA CYS A 136 -3.24 12.27 -13.94
C CYS A 136 -4.06 13.30 -13.14
N GLN A 137 -4.98 13.99 -13.83
CA GLN A 137 -5.89 14.96 -13.19
C GLN A 137 -6.78 14.29 -12.14
N LEU A 138 -7.30 13.09 -12.42
CA LEU A 138 -8.12 12.32 -11.47
C LEU A 138 -7.31 11.87 -10.24
N ILE A 139 -6.04 11.47 -10.41
CA ILE A 139 -5.15 11.14 -9.28
C ILE A 139 -4.91 12.38 -8.41
N VAL A 140 -4.68 13.55 -9.02
CA VAL A 140 -4.48 14.80 -8.27
C VAL A 140 -5.76 15.15 -7.49
N ARG A 141 -6.94 15.06 -8.10
CA ARG A 141 -8.22 15.26 -7.39
C ARG A 141 -8.44 14.27 -6.26
N LEU A 142 -8.13 12.98 -6.49
CA LEU A 142 -8.22 11.97 -5.43
C LEU A 142 -7.25 12.28 -4.29
N ARG A 143 -6.02 12.72 -4.59
CA ARG A 143 -5.06 13.20 -3.58
C ARG A 143 -5.65 14.33 -2.74
N GLU A 144 -6.28 15.31 -3.38
CA GLU A 144 -6.94 16.43 -2.69
C GLU A 144 -8.08 15.95 -1.77
N GLN A 145 -8.88 14.98 -2.20
CA GLN A 145 -9.93 14.37 -1.38
C GLN A 145 -9.38 13.60 -0.17
N LEU A 146 -8.19 13.00 -0.29
CA LEU A 146 -7.54 12.22 0.77
C LEU A 146 -6.74 13.09 1.76
N ALA A 147 -6.31 14.28 1.35
CA ALA A 147 -5.50 15.20 2.15
C ALA A 147 -6.15 15.60 3.51
N PRO A 148 -7.44 15.96 3.59
CA PRO A 148 -8.06 16.38 4.84
C PRO A 148 -8.34 15.22 5.81
N LEU A 149 -8.23 13.96 5.36
CA LEU A 149 -8.55 12.82 6.20
C LEU A 149 -7.51 12.62 7.30
N PRO A 150 -7.91 12.17 8.51
CA PRO A 150 -6.96 11.88 9.57
C PRO A 150 -6.06 10.69 9.20
N ARG A 151 -4.83 10.67 9.73
CA ARG A 151 -3.99 9.46 9.62
C ARG A 151 -4.61 8.36 10.47
N VAL A 152 -4.54 7.12 9.99
CA VAL A 152 -5.06 5.96 10.71
C VAL A 152 -3.93 5.04 11.12
N ALA A 153 -4.06 4.42 12.30
CA ALA A 153 -3.10 3.44 12.75
C ALA A 153 -3.21 2.19 11.86
N VAL A 154 -2.11 1.87 11.17
CA VAL A 154 -1.97 0.63 10.40
C VAL A 154 -0.86 -0.18 11.06
N ARG A 155 -1.20 -1.40 11.47
CA ARG A 155 -0.24 -2.30 12.10
C ARG A 155 0.57 -3.02 11.03
N LEU A 156 1.78 -2.55 10.78
CA LEU A 156 2.80 -3.27 10.02
C LEU A 156 3.91 -3.71 10.98
N ARG A 157 3.93 -4.98 11.35
CA ARG A 157 4.98 -5.51 12.23
C ARG A 157 6.28 -5.62 11.46
N ALA A 158 7.37 -5.15 12.07
CA ALA A 158 8.70 -5.33 11.53
C ALA A 158 9.02 -6.83 11.39
N ASN A 159 9.70 -7.18 10.32
CA ASN A 159 10.25 -8.50 10.13
C ASN A 159 11.42 -8.69 11.11
N PRO A 160 11.42 -9.74 11.94
CA PRO A 160 12.51 -9.97 12.89
C PRO A 160 13.85 -10.12 12.19
N SER A 161 14.91 -9.68 12.86
CA SER A 161 16.28 -9.91 12.43
C SER A 161 16.62 -11.41 12.42
N ALA A 162 17.68 -11.78 11.70
CA ALA A 162 18.15 -13.17 11.69
C ALA A 162 18.51 -13.68 13.10
N GLU A 163 19.03 -12.80 13.96
CA GLU A 163 19.35 -13.11 15.34
C GLU A 163 18.09 -13.35 16.18
N GLU A 164 17.07 -12.50 16.03
CA GLU A 164 15.77 -12.67 16.72
C GLU A 164 15.07 -13.97 16.27
N TRP A 165 15.17 -14.31 14.99
CA TRP A 165 14.71 -15.59 14.45
C TRP A 165 15.45 -16.77 15.09
N ALA A 166 16.78 -16.70 15.16
CA ALA A 166 17.60 -17.76 15.74
C ALA A 166 17.31 -17.94 17.25
N ALA A 167 17.22 -16.84 18.00
CA ALA A 167 16.89 -16.83 19.42
C ALA A 167 15.50 -17.41 19.67
N THR A 168 14.51 -17.04 18.87
CA THR A 168 13.14 -17.56 18.99
C THR A 168 13.09 -19.05 18.67
N ALA A 169 13.75 -19.49 17.60
CA ALA A 169 13.83 -20.91 17.25
C ALA A 169 14.56 -21.74 18.33
N ALA A 170 15.57 -21.17 19.01
CA ALA A 170 16.22 -21.80 20.14
C ALA A 170 15.28 -21.92 21.36
N ALA A 171 14.54 -20.86 21.68
CA ALA A 171 13.57 -20.83 22.78
C ALA A 171 12.41 -21.83 22.56
N VAL A 172 11.86 -21.91 21.35
CA VAL A 172 10.83 -22.90 20.98
C VAL A 172 11.36 -24.33 21.14
N ARG A 173 12.57 -24.61 20.63
CA ARG A 173 13.20 -25.94 20.79
C ARG A 173 13.46 -26.29 22.25
N ALA A 174 13.85 -25.32 23.08
CA ALA A 174 14.03 -25.53 24.52
C ALA A 174 12.71 -25.87 25.22
N ALA A 175 11.63 -25.14 24.91
CA ALA A 175 10.30 -25.43 25.46
C ALA A 175 9.81 -26.84 25.08
N TYR A 176 9.97 -27.25 23.82
CA TYR A 176 9.66 -28.63 23.40
C TYR A 176 10.50 -29.68 24.12
N ARG A 177 11.81 -29.44 24.30
CA ARG A 177 12.68 -30.38 25.06
C ARG A 177 12.26 -30.53 26.52
N ASN A 178 11.66 -29.49 27.11
CA ASN A 178 11.15 -29.51 28.47
C ASN A 178 9.71 -30.05 28.58
N GLY A 179 9.09 -30.47 27.47
CA GLY A 179 7.72 -30.98 27.43
C GLY A 179 6.63 -29.90 27.51
N ASP A 180 7.00 -28.62 27.47
CA ASP A 180 6.07 -27.49 27.60
C ASP A 180 5.60 -27.01 26.23
N VAL A 181 4.60 -27.71 25.69
CA VAL A 181 4.01 -27.45 24.37
C VAL A 181 3.26 -26.11 24.35
N ASP A 182 2.62 -25.72 25.45
CA ASP A 182 1.87 -24.46 25.52
C ASP A 182 2.82 -23.25 25.51
N ALA A 183 3.95 -23.32 26.22
CA ALA A 183 5.00 -22.32 26.13
C ALA A 183 5.61 -22.26 24.73
N ALA A 184 5.92 -23.40 24.12
CA ALA A 184 6.44 -23.45 22.74
C ALA A 184 5.47 -22.76 21.76
N ARG A 185 4.16 -23.03 21.92
CA ARG A 185 3.09 -22.45 21.11
C ARG A 185 2.95 -20.94 21.33
N ALA A 186 3.02 -20.48 22.58
CA ALA A 186 2.95 -19.06 22.93
C ALA A 186 4.14 -18.28 22.35
N ILE A 187 5.35 -18.85 22.40
CA ILE A 187 6.56 -18.25 21.83
C ILE A 187 6.45 -18.18 20.29
N ALA A 188 6.03 -19.26 19.63
CA ALA A 188 5.85 -19.31 18.18
C ALA A 188 4.80 -18.30 17.67
N ARG A 189 3.67 -18.15 18.37
CA ARG A 189 2.64 -17.15 18.07
C ARG A 189 3.14 -15.71 18.15
N ARG A 190 4.19 -15.44 18.95
CA ARG A 190 4.71 -14.09 19.15
C ARG A 190 5.42 -13.53 17.91
N LEU A 191 5.90 -14.41 17.03
CA LEU A 191 6.49 -14.06 15.73
C LEU A 191 5.60 -14.42 14.52
N ASP A 192 4.35 -14.84 14.73
CA ASP A 192 3.49 -15.43 13.68
C ASP A 192 4.22 -16.55 12.89
N VAL A 193 4.98 -17.40 13.59
CA VAL A 193 5.59 -18.61 13.00
C VAL A 193 4.53 -19.71 12.99
N TRP A 194 3.68 -19.74 11.97
CA TRP A 194 2.72 -20.82 11.75
C TRP A 194 2.68 -21.22 10.29
#